data_AF-A0A8T7IRS4-F1
#
_entry.id   AF-A0A8T7IRS4-F1
#
_cell.length_a   1.000
_cell.length_b   1.000
_cell.length_c   1.000
_cell.angle_alpha   90.00
_cell.angle_beta   90.00
_cell.angle_gamma   90.00
#
_symmetry.space_group_name_H-M   'P 1'
#
loop_
_entity.id
_entity.type
_entity.pdbx_description
1 polymer ?
#
loop_
_entity_poly.entity_id
_entity_poly.type
_entity_poly.pdbx_seq_one_letter_code
_entity_poly.pdbx_strand_id
1 'polypeptide(L)'
;MKPFVLVTVIAVTSILAGYFWGSHQTDPSLVLPNQVEQGVDYDQASLEGVLRAALPPNPDGTVWQVREGESIQRAVALAAPGDTVLVFPGEYHESVYIDKDHIYLVGVIDEGSRATLNGRGVLNDAILYSGNSIVIENFEIKNYKGNAIMGQAGNNFEIRNNLIIDSGVYGIFPQLGQNGVVTHNVISGIADAAIYVGMSDNIHVAHNEVFDSVAGIEIENSRYAVVENNYVHDNTGGVLAFITPGLPIKTTEHVIIRNNFIVNNNHPNFGAPGSTVAGIPAGTGILIMAADDVVIEDNIISGNKTAGVIITDHDNAPNTTLDPESDPVPDRVVLLDNFMINNGYDTIADVQALMLTEFKTGLVDIVSVGRNRDSCILNPGRYHVVGLGDYDRCSVTTSANLANYLLAEPVQERPVEDFKLGEIAYLGVCSGCHTYNGRMIGPPVVVIQALYENNPEGLADYIANPRKIRPDYPEMPPQSYLSEETRRAVAEYMLKIDQPSH
;
A
#
# COMPACT_ATOMS: atom_id res chain seq x y z
N MET A 1 -24.85 -1.84 -51.15
CA MET A 1 -24.64 -0.58 -50.41
C MET A 1 -25.18 -0.79 -49.01
N LYS A 2 -24.29 -1.21 -48.12
CA LYS A 2 -24.55 -2.02 -46.93
C LYS A 2 -23.53 -1.58 -45.84
N PRO A 3 -23.58 -2.13 -44.63
CA PRO A 3 -23.85 -1.54 -43.32
C PRO A 3 -22.80 -0.52 -42.79
N PHE A 4 -21.73 -0.25 -43.54
CA PHE A 4 -20.58 0.55 -43.09
C PHE A 4 -20.93 2.04 -42.90
N VAL A 5 -21.76 2.59 -43.78
CA VAL A 5 -22.19 4.01 -43.71
C VAL A 5 -23.07 4.28 -42.48
N LEU A 6 -23.87 3.30 -42.03
CA LEU A 6 -24.73 3.48 -40.86
C LEU A 6 -23.90 3.50 -39.56
N VAL A 7 -22.85 2.66 -39.47
CA VAL A 7 -21.95 2.63 -38.31
C VAL A 7 -21.12 3.90 -38.21
N THR A 8 -20.62 4.42 -39.34
CA THR A 8 -19.87 5.68 -39.36
C THR A 8 -20.74 6.90 -39.01
N VAL A 9 -22.00 6.93 -39.47
CA VAL A 9 -22.93 8.03 -39.12
C VAL A 9 -23.27 8.00 -37.63
N ILE A 10 -23.54 6.82 -37.06
CA ILE A 10 -23.84 6.67 -35.63
C ILE A 10 -22.65 7.12 -34.77
N ALA A 11 -21.42 6.66 -35.10
CA ALA A 11 -20.21 7.01 -34.36
C ALA A 11 -19.89 8.52 -34.39
N VAL A 12 -20.09 9.16 -35.54
CA VAL A 12 -19.86 10.61 -35.67
C VAL A 12 -20.94 11.40 -34.93
N THR A 13 -22.20 10.95 -34.94
CA THR A 13 -23.26 11.61 -34.17
C THR A 13 -23.10 11.44 -32.66
N SER A 14 -22.60 10.31 -32.17
CA SER A 14 -22.36 10.12 -30.73
C SER A 14 -21.13 10.89 -30.23
N ILE A 15 -20.08 11.03 -31.05
CA ILE A 15 -18.92 11.88 -30.72
C ILE A 15 -19.33 13.37 -30.69
N LEU A 16 -20.12 13.82 -31.68
CA LEU A 16 -20.61 15.21 -31.71
C LEU A 16 -21.63 15.50 -30.61
N ALA A 17 -22.50 14.54 -30.26
CA ALA A 17 -23.41 14.67 -29.13
C ALA A 17 -22.67 14.71 -27.79
N GLY A 18 -21.62 13.87 -27.63
CA GLY A 18 -20.75 13.90 -26.45
C GLY A 18 -19.98 15.21 -26.31
N TYR A 19 -19.49 15.77 -27.43
CA TYR A 19 -18.82 17.07 -27.44
C TYR A 19 -19.79 18.22 -27.12
N PHE A 20 -21.01 18.20 -27.69
CA PHE A 20 -22.01 19.22 -27.46
C PHE A 20 -22.56 19.19 -26.02
N TRP A 21 -22.77 17.99 -25.44
CA TRP A 21 -23.15 17.85 -24.04
C TRP A 21 -22.02 18.22 -23.08
N GLY A 22 -20.76 17.86 -23.37
CA GLY A 22 -19.61 18.23 -22.57
C GLY A 22 -19.31 19.74 -22.58
N SER A 23 -19.66 20.44 -23.65
CA SER A 23 -19.40 21.89 -23.79
C SER A 23 -20.44 22.82 -23.14
N HIS A 24 -21.48 22.27 -22.50
CA HIS A 24 -22.58 23.05 -21.89
C HIS A 24 -22.77 22.82 -20.38
N GLN A 25 -21.81 22.20 -19.70
CA GLN A 25 -21.68 22.30 -18.24
C GLN A 25 -20.71 23.43 -17.88
N THR A 26 -21.19 24.65 -17.98
CA THR A 26 -20.55 25.82 -17.37
C THR A 26 -21.51 26.39 -16.34
N ASP A 27 -21.47 25.83 -15.15
CA ASP A 27 -21.68 26.57 -13.91
C ASP A 27 -20.67 26.01 -12.89
N PRO A 28 -19.79 26.85 -12.32
CA PRO A 28 -18.73 26.40 -11.43
C PRO A 28 -19.32 25.91 -10.10
N SER A 29 -19.19 24.62 -9.81
CA SER A 29 -19.55 24.05 -8.51
C SER A 29 -18.41 24.23 -7.52
N LEU A 30 -18.49 25.28 -6.71
CA LEU A 30 -17.74 25.40 -5.45
C LEU A 30 -18.27 24.32 -4.48
N VAL A 31 -17.49 23.28 -4.19
CA VAL A 31 -17.81 22.35 -3.10
C VAL A 31 -17.25 22.93 -1.80
N LEU A 32 -18.08 23.70 -1.10
CA LEU A 32 -17.81 24.15 0.27
C LEU A 32 -18.38 23.11 1.26
N PRO A 33 -17.72 22.82 2.40
CA PRO A 33 -18.18 21.80 3.35
C PRO A 33 -19.54 22.06 4.02
N ASN A 34 -20.17 23.22 3.83
CA ASN A 34 -21.34 23.66 4.60
C ASN A 34 -22.66 23.70 3.80
N GLN A 35 -22.91 22.71 2.94
CA GLN A 35 -24.23 22.47 2.35
C GLN A 35 -24.63 21.00 2.50
N VAL A 36 -24.59 20.48 3.73
CA VAL A 36 -25.36 19.30 4.12
C VAL A 36 -26.38 19.75 5.16
N GLU A 37 -27.48 20.34 4.69
CA GLU A 37 -28.72 20.35 5.45
C GLU A 37 -29.92 20.16 4.52
N GLN A 38 -30.68 19.11 4.85
CA GLN A 38 -32.03 18.77 4.43
C GLN A 38 -32.22 18.02 3.10
N GLY A 39 -32.33 16.70 3.23
CA GLY A 39 -33.26 15.91 2.41
C GLY A 39 -32.65 14.85 1.52
N VAL A 40 -31.87 13.92 2.08
CA VAL A 40 -31.74 12.58 1.49
C VAL A 40 -32.34 11.60 2.47
N ASP A 41 -33.49 11.05 2.08
CA ASP A 41 -34.21 10.01 2.80
C ASP A 41 -33.34 8.74 2.84
N TYR A 42 -32.84 8.39 4.02
CA TYR A 42 -31.97 7.22 4.24
C TYR A 42 -32.81 5.95 4.46
N ASP A 43 -33.77 5.69 3.58
CA ASP A 43 -34.53 4.44 3.59
C ASP A 43 -34.38 3.70 2.25
N GLN A 44 -33.60 2.62 2.31
CA GLN A 44 -33.57 1.47 1.42
C GLN A 44 -33.56 1.72 -0.10
N ALA A 45 -32.36 1.62 -0.70
CA ALA A 45 -32.02 0.64 -1.75
C ALA A 45 -31.00 1.16 -2.78
N SER A 46 -29.72 0.82 -2.62
CA SER A 46 -28.88 0.21 -3.68
C SER A 46 -27.51 -0.15 -3.11
N LEU A 47 -27.14 -1.42 -3.25
CA LEU A 47 -25.83 -1.99 -2.95
C LEU A 47 -24.76 -1.39 -3.87
N GLU A 48 -24.03 -0.39 -3.36
CA GLU A 48 -22.65 0.01 -3.70
C GLU A 48 -22.26 1.04 -2.64
N GLY A 49 -21.94 0.54 -1.44
CA GLY A 49 -21.71 1.35 -0.25
C GLY A 49 -20.35 2.03 -0.29
N VAL A 50 -20.33 3.35 -0.08
CA VAL A 50 -19.09 4.14 0.06
C VAL A 50 -18.23 3.50 1.16
N LEU A 51 -17.01 3.06 0.82
CA LEU A 51 -16.05 2.54 1.79
C LEU A 51 -15.64 3.67 2.74
N ARG A 52 -15.81 3.45 4.04
CA ARG A 52 -15.41 4.39 5.09
C ARG A 52 -14.78 3.64 6.25
N ALA A 53 -13.76 4.25 6.84
CA ALA A 53 -13.09 3.78 8.05
C ALA A 53 -12.90 4.90 9.06
N ALA A 54 -12.75 6.15 8.60
CA ALA A 54 -12.63 7.30 9.47
C ALA A 54 -14.01 7.73 9.97
N LEU A 55 -14.03 8.26 11.19
CA LEU A 55 -15.16 9.03 11.68
C LEU A 55 -15.44 10.22 10.75
N PRO A 56 -16.70 10.69 10.64
CA PRO A 56 -17.02 11.88 9.88
C PRO A 56 -16.52 13.15 10.59
N PRO A 57 -16.25 14.24 9.83
CA PRO A 57 -15.88 15.53 10.41
C PRO A 57 -16.86 16.00 11.48
N ASN A 58 -16.33 16.61 12.54
CA ASN A 58 -17.18 17.27 13.53
C ASN A 58 -17.87 18.47 12.86
N PRO A 59 -19.22 18.52 12.81
CA PRO A 59 -19.94 19.65 12.23
C PRO A 59 -19.61 21.00 12.90
N ASP A 60 -19.22 20.96 14.18
CA ASP A 60 -18.80 22.12 14.95
C ASP A 60 -17.28 22.37 14.93
N GLY A 61 -16.53 21.55 14.18
CA GLY A 61 -15.09 21.66 14.02
C GLY A 61 -14.68 22.93 13.28
N THR A 62 -13.50 23.47 13.61
CA THR A 62 -12.97 24.63 12.91
C THR A 62 -12.46 24.23 11.53
N VAL A 63 -12.76 25.05 10.53
CA VAL A 63 -12.23 24.91 9.17
C VAL A 63 -11.07 25.88 8.99
N TRP A 64 -9.85 25.34 8.95
CA TRP A 64 -8.62 26.07 8.68
C TRP A 64 -8.39 26.14 7.18
N GLN A 65 -8.39 27.33 6.61
CA GLN A 65 -8.05 27.52 5.19
C GLN A 65 -6.58 27.86 5.05
N VAL A 66 -5.89 27.15 4.17
CA VAL A 66 -4.48 27.37 3.82
C VAL A 66 -4.41 27.70 2.34
N ARG A 67 -3.84 28.86 2.01
CA ARG A 67 -3.62 29.31 0.63
C ARG A 67 -2.14 29.28 0.28
N GLU A 68 -1.84 29.43 -1.00
CA GLU A 68 -0.46 29.47 -1.47
C GLU A 68 0.36 30.53 -0.71
N GLY A 69 1.56 30.15 -0.26
CA GLY A 69 2.44 30.97 0.57
C GLY A 69 2.20 30.88 2.08
N GLU A 70 1.11 30.24 2.51
CA GLU A 70 0.88 29.84 3.91
C GLU A 70 1.42 28.43 4.17
N SER A 71 1.51 28.03 5.45
CA SER A 71 2.01 26.70 5.83
C SER A 71 0.87 25.79 6.26
N ILE A 72 0.82 24.61 5.63
CA ILE A 72 -0.07 23.51 5.99
C ILE A 72 0.29 23.02 7.39
N GLN A 73 1.58 22.81 7.68
CA GLN A 73 2.04 22.37 9.00
C GLN A 73 1.60 23.33 10.11
N ARG A 74 1.64 24.65 9.87
CA ARG A 74 1.20 25.65 10.83
C ARG A 74 -0.29 25.48 11.17
N ALA A 75 -1.13 25.26 10.15
CA ALA A 75 -2.56 25.04 10.35
C ALA A 75 -2.83 23.72 11.07
N VAL A 76 -2.20 22.62 10.65
CA VAL A 76 -2.29 21.32 11.32
C VAL A 76 -1.86 21.43 12.78
N ALA A 77 -0.78 22.15 13.10
CA ALA A 77 -0.33 22.35 14.48
C ALA A 77 -1.35 23.11 15.35
N LEU A 78 -2.11 24.05 14.77
CA LEU A 78 -3.15 24.82 15.48
C LEU A 78 -4.49 24.10 15.57
N ALA A 79 -4.77 23.18 14.66
CA ALA A 79 -6.02 22.44 14.60
C ALA A 79 -6.27 21.63 15.88
N ALA A 80 -7.50 21.62 16.37
CA ALA A 80 -7.94 20.71 17.42
C ALA A 80 -8.43 19.39 16.80
N PRO A 81 -8.48 18.29 17.56
CA PRO A 81 -9.15 17.07 17.11
C PRO A 81 -10.58 17.36 16.63
N GLY A 82 -10.92 16.86 15.44
CA GLY A 82 -12.20 17.08 14.75
C GLY A 82 -12.17 18.20 13.71
N ASP A 83 -11.12 19.03 13.69
CA ASP A 83 -10.99 20.14 12.75
C ASP A 83 -10.63 19.67 11.33
N THR A 84 -11.01 20.49 10.35
CA THR A 84 -10.65 20.30 8.94
C THR A 84 -9.62 21.34 8.51
N VAL A 85 -8.56 20.90 7.84
CA VAL A 85 -7.56 21.76 7.19
C VAL A 85 -7.80 21.68 5.68
N LEU A 86 -8.42 22.73 5.13
CA LEU A 86 -8.64 22.91 3.69
C LEU A 86 -7.44 23.59 3.05
N VAL A 87 -6.80 22.93 2.08
CA VAL A 87 -5.62 23.45 1.39
C VAL A 87 -6.00 23.80 -0.05
N PHE A 88 -5.89 25.07 -0.41
CA PHE A 88 -6.22 25.55 -1.75
C PHE A 88 -5.09 25.23 -2.75
N PRO A 89 -5.38 25.25 -4.06
CA PRO A 89 -4.36 25.08 -5.08
C PRO A 89 -3.19 26.05 -4.90
N GLY A 90 -1.99 25.52 -5.08
CA GLY A 90 -0.72 26.19 -4.81
C GLY A 90 0.41 25.18 -4.66
N GLU A 91 1.65 25.63 -4.75
CA GLU A 91 2.82 24.78 -4.52
C GLU A 91 3.34 24.94 -3.08
N TYR A 92 3.37 23.84 -2.34
CA TYR A 92 3.79 23.76 -0.95
C TYR A 92 5.08 22.94 -0.84
N HIS A 93 6.08 23.50 -0.17
CA HIS A 93 7.37 22.86 0.04
C HIS A 93 7.60 22.65 1.55
N GLU A 94 6.90 21.66 2.11
CA GLU A 94 6.99 21.31 3.52
C GLU A 94 6.70 19.82 3.74
N SER A 95 6.97 19.34 4.95
CA SER A 95 6.48 18.06 5.45
C SER A 95 5.39 18.35 6.48
N VAL A 96 4.30 17.58 6.43
CA VAL A 96 3.12 17.73 7.28
C VAL A 96 3.03 16.56 8.26
N TYR A 97 3.04 16.85 9.55
CA TYR A 97 2.97 15.90 10.65
C TYR A 97 1.65 16.08 11.39
N ILE A 98 0.84 15.02 11.41
CA ILE A 98 -0.47 14.96 12.04
C ILE A 98 -0.40 13.99 13.22
N ASP A 99 -0.20 14.52 14.42
CA ASP A 99 -0.07 13.78 15.68
C ASP A 99 -1.36 13.75 16.52
N LYS A 100 -2.40 14.45 16.06
CA LYS A 100 -3.71 14.54 16.71
C LYS A 100 -4.72 13.68 15.99
N ASP A 101 -5.63 13.09 16.76
CA ASP A 101 -6.76 12.35 16.24
C ASP A 101 -7.73 13.27 15.50
N HIS A 102 -8.53 12.69 14.61
CA HIS A 102 -9.69 13.33 13.98
C HIS A 102 -9.36 14.56 13.14
N ILE A 103 -8.20 14.56 12.48
CA ILE A 103 -7.82 15.63 11.55
C ILE A 103 -8.19 15.25 10.11
N TYR A 104 -8.88 16.17 9.44
CA TYR A 104 -9.26 16.04 8.04
C TYR A 104 -8.38 16.98 7.22
N LEU A 105 -7.38 16.45 6.53
CA LEU A 105 -6.51 17.20 5.64
C LEU A 105 -7.04 17.05 4.21
N VAL A 106 -7.58 18.13 3.65
CA VAL A 106 -8.38 18.08 2.42
C VAL A 106 -7.88 19.14 1.43
N GLY A 107 -7.39 18.69 0.27
CA GLY A 107 -7.11 19.55 -0.87
C GLY A 107 -8.41 20.07 -1.51
N VAL A 108 -8.44 21.36 -1.83
CA VAL A 108 -9.49 21.94 -2.68
C VAL A 108 -9.10 21.70 -4.14
N ILE A 109 -10.04 21.19 -4.92
CA ILE A 109 -9.90 21.05 -6.37
C ILE A 109 -10.61 22.23 -7.03
N ASP A 110 -9.86 23.07 -7.75
CA ASP A 110 -10.37 24.23 -8.48
C ASP A 110 -9.99 24.13 -9.96
N GLU A 111 -10.98 23.94 -10.84
CA GLU A 111 -10.78 23.72 -12.28
C GLU A 111 -9.72 22.64 -12.61
N GLY A 112 -9.68 21.57 -11.79
CA GLY A 112 -8.71 20.47 -11.91
C GLY A 112 -7.35 20.74 -11.25
N SER A 113 -7.08 21.97 -10.81
CA SER A 113 -5.89 22.32 -10.04
C SER A 113 -6.03 21.82 -8.60
N ARG A 114 -4.94 21.32 -8.02
CA ARG A 114 -4.87 20.77 -6.66
C ARG A 114 -3.80 21.51 -5.84
N ALA A 115 -3.85 21.35 -4.53
CA ALA A 115 -2.70 21.65 -3.68
C ALA A 115 -1.57 20.65 -3.99
N THR A 116 -0.39 21.15 -4.34
CA THR A 116 0.77 20.32 -4.68
C THR A 116 1.82 20.38 -3.59
N LEU A 117 2.02 19.28 -2.87
CA LEU A 117 3.20 19.09 -2.01
C LEU A 117 4.38 18.64 -2.88
N ASN A 118 5.44 19.45 -2.95
CA ASN A 118 6.62 19.16 -3.76
C ASN A 118 7.88 19.08 -2.87
N GLY A 119 8.42 17.88 -2.71
CA GLY A 119 9.62 17.63 -1.90
C GLY A 119 10.93 18.12 -2.54
N ARG A 120 10.91 18.48 -3.84
CA ARG A 120 12.06 18.95 -4.64
C ARG A 120 13.29 18.04 -4.61
N GLY A 121 13.10 16.75 -4.30
CA GLY A 121 14.16 15.78 -4.10
C GLY A 121 15.03 16.03 -2.86
N VAL A 122 14.56 16.88 -1.93
CA VAL A 122 15.31 17.24 -0.71
C VAL A 122 14.57 16.88 0.57
N LEU A 123 13.23 16.96 0.59
CA LEU A 123 12.41 16.54 1.72
C LEU A 123 12.20 15.02 1.70
N ASN A 124 12.11 14.40 2.88
CA ASN A 124 11.92 12.96 2.97
C ASN A 124 10.47 12.58 2.77
N ASP A 125 9.58 12.97 3.68
CA ASP A 125 8.18 12.55 3.65
C ASP A 125 7.25 13.75 3.46
N ALA A 126 6.14 13.58 2.72
CA ALA A 126 5.18 14.67 2.50
C ALA A 126 4.18 14.80 3.64
N ILE A 127 3.45 13.72 3.95
CA ILE A 127 2.46 13.70 5.03
C ILE A 127 2.71 12.48 5.90
N LEU A 128 2.91 12.69 7.20
CA LEU A 128 2.97 11.64 8.21
C LEU A 128 1.81 11.83 9.19
N TYR A 129 1.14 10.74 9.53
CA TYR A 129 0.12 10.76 10.57
C TYR A 129 0.33 9.66 11.59
N SER A 130 0.08 9.95 12.86
CA SER A 130 0.02 8.97 13.94
C SER A 130 -1.30 8.99 14.71
N GLY A 131 -2.13 10.02 14.49
CA GLY A 131 -3.48 10.10 15.04
C GLY A 131 -4.43 9.07 14.41
N ASN A 132 -5.55 8.87 15.09
CA ASN A 132 -6.66 8.02 14.67
C ASN A 132 -7.72 8.83 13.92
N SER A 133 -8.49 8.17 13.07
CA SER A 133 -9.51 8.77 12.20
C SER A 133 -9.01 9.96 11.40
N ILE A 134 -7.98 9.71 10.59
CA ILE A 134 -7.34 10.68 9.72
C ILE A 134 -7.87 10.54 8.31
N VAL A 135 -8.23 11.67 7.70
CA VAL A 135 -8.56 11.74 6.27
C VAL A 135 -7.50 12.56 5.56
N ILE A 136 -6.92 11.99 4.50
CA ILE A 136 -6.01 12.70 3.59
C ILE A 136 -6.55 12.55 2.17
N GLU A 137 -7.03 13.66 1.62
CA GLU A 137 -7.63 13.63 0.29
C GLU A 137 -7.28 14.81 -0.61
N ASN A 138 -7.35 14.57 -1.92
CA ASN A 138 -7.31 15.57 -2.99
C ASN A 138 -5.96 16.26 -3.25
N PHE A 139 -4.84 15.71 -2.80
CA PHE A 139 -3.51 16.29 -3.02
C PHE A 139 -2.84 15.82 -4.31
N GLU A 140 -1.96 16.65 -4.86
CA GLU A 140 -0.83 16.19 -5.68
C GLU A 140 0.43 16.15 -4.79
N ILE A 141 1.17 15.05 -4.81
CA ILE A 141 2.38 14.86 -4.00
C ILE A 141 3.50 14.35 -4.90
N LYS A 142 4.64 15.05 -4.93
CA LYS A 142 5.75 14.68 -5.82
C LYS A 142 7.14 15.00 -5.30
N ASN A 143 8.13 14.29 -5.86
CA ASN A 143 9.56 14.52 -5.66
C ASN A 143 9.99 14.49 -4.18
N TYR A 144 9.44 13.57 -3.40
CA TYR A 144 9.90 13.29 -2.03
C TYR A 144 10.93 12.15 -2.06
N LYS A 145 11.90 12.15 -1.13
CA LYS A 145 12.96 11.11 -1.09
C LYS A 145 12.53 9.85 -0.35
N GLY A 146 11.66 10.00 0.64
CA GLY A 146 11.12 8.96 1.50
C GLY A 146 9.74 8.58 0.98
N ASN A 147 8.68 9.10 1.60
CA ASN A 147 7.31 8.67 1.33
C ASN A 147 6.39 9.83 0.94
N ALA A 148 5.33 9.55 0.17
CA ALA A 148 4.28 10.54 0.00
C ALA A 148 3.37 10.61 1.23
N ILE A 149 2.72 9.50 1.62
CA ILE A 149 1.83 9.47 2.79
C ILE A 149 2.22 8.28 3.68
N MET A 150 2.62 8.52 4.91
CA MET A 150 3.00 7.48 5.88
C MET A 150 2.10 7.51 7.11
N GLY A 151 1.48 6.36 7.43
CA GLY A 151 0.75 6.15 8.66
C GLY A 151 1.63 5.44 9.68
N GLN A 152 1.74 5.99 10.88
CA GLN A 152 2.56 5.47 11.97
C GLN A 152 1.65 5.11 13.14
N ALA A 153 1.18 3.87 13.18
CA ALA A 153 0.30 3.38 14.25
C ALA A 153 -1.11 4.04 14.32
N GLY A 154 -1.50 4.86 13.34
CA GLY A 154 -2.80 5.51 13.28
C GLY A 154 -3.90 4.57 12.78
N ASN A 155 -4.98 4.40 13.55
CA ASN A 155 -6.13 3.59 13.15
C ASN A 155 -7.20 4.43 12.43
N ASN A 156 -8.20 3.77 11.83
CA ASN A 156 -9.38 4.40 11.23
C ASN A 156 -9.06 5.38 10.09
N PHE A 157 -8.10 5.11 9.22
CA PHE A 157 -7.66 6.11 8.23
C PHE A 157 -8.38 6.00 6.88
N GLU A 158 -8.52 7.12 6.19
CA GLU A 158 -8.94 7.19 4.79
C GLU A 158 -7.95 8.01 3.98
N ILE A 159 -7.31 7.38 2.99
CA ILE A 159 -6.39 8.04 2.08
C ILE A 159 -6.97 7.92 0.68
N ARG A 160 -7.48 9.03 0.13
CA ARG A 160 -8.27 8.98 -1.10
C ARG A 160 -8.09 10.11 -2.08
N ASN A 161 -8.26 9.80 -3.36
CA ASN A 161 -8.21 10.77 -4.45
C ASN A 161 -6.92 11.62 -4.45
N ASN A 162 -5.76 11.01 -4.19
CA ASN A 162 -4.46 11.67 -4.28
C ASN A 162 -3.75 11.30 -5.58
N LEU A 163 -2.94 12.22 -6.11
CA LEU A 163 -2.04 12.02 -7.24
C LEU A 163 -0.60 11.99 -6.71
N ILE A 164 0.06 10.85 -6.74
CA ILE A 164 1.40 10.65 -6.19
C ILE A 164 2.36 10.29 -7.33
N ILE A 165 3.41 11.08 -7.50
CA ILE A 165 4.33 10.96 -8.64
C ILE A 165 5.77 11.05 -8.13
N ASP A 166 6.58 10.03 -8.39
CA ASP A 166 8.03 10.04 -8.11
C ASP A 166 8.32 10.42 -6.65
N SER A 167 7.70 9.70 -5.72
CA SER A 167 7.92 9.83 -4.29
C SER A 167 8.72 8.64 -3.77
N GLY A 168 10.05 8.77 -3.84
CA GLY A 168 11.01 8.00 -3.05
C GLY A 168 10.78 6.48 -2.96
N VAL A 169 10.74 6.00 -1.72
CA VAL A 169 10.65 4.59 -1.34
C VAL A 169 9.21 4.09 -1.41
N TYR A 170 8.26 4.73 -0.72
CA TYR A 170 6.86 4.30 -0.68
C TYR A 170 5.89 5.42 -1.08
N GLY A 171 4.82 5.08 -1.81
CA GLY A 171 3.76 6.03 -2.17
C GLY A 171 2.83 6.27 -0.98
N ILE A 172 1.95 5.32 -0.72
CA ILE A 172 1.07 5.28 0.46
C ILE A 172 1.51 4.13 1.36
N PHE A 173 1.88 4.45 2.59
CA PHE A 173 2.44 3.51 3.55
C PHE A 173 1.79 3.60 4.94
N PRO A 174 0.55 3.10 5.11
CA PRO A 174 0.03 2.82 6.44
C PRO A 174 0.81 1.66 7.08
N GLN A 175 1.35 1.92 8.27
CA GLN A 175 2.07 0.94 9.07
C GLN A 175 1.47 0.81 10.46
N LEU A 176 1.30 -0.44 10.90
CA LEU A 176 0.75 -0.76 12.22
C LEU A 176 -0.63 -0.14 12.46
N GLY A 177 -1.42 0.06 11.39
CA GLY A 177 -2.75 0.64 11.45
C GLY A 177 -3.82 -0.45 11.52
N GLN A 178 -4.96 -0.12 12.11
CA GLN A 178 -6.14 -0.98 12.06
C GLN A 178 -7.34 -0.20 11.51
N ASN A 179 -8.14 -0.87 10.67
CA ASN A 179 -9.34 -0.32 10.05
C ASN A 179 -9.02 0.85 9.13
N GLY A 180 -8.78 0.60 7.84
CA GLY A 180 -8.33 1.65 6.93
C GLY A 180 -8.74 1.45 5.49
N VAL A 181 -8.91 2.57 4.77
CA VAL A 181 -9.27 2.59 3.36
C VAL A 181 -8.23 3.38 2.57
N VAL A 182 -7.69 2.76 1.52
CA VAL A 182 -6.85 3.41 0.51
C VAL A 182 -7.57 3.32 -0.83
N THR A 183 -8.10 4.43 -1.32
CA THR A 183 -9.01 4.38 -2.48
C THR A 183 -8.93 5.54 -3.45
N HIS A 184 -9.16 5.29 -4.75
CA HIS A 184 -9.19 6.33 -5.79
C HIS A 184 -7.88 7.11 -5.94
N ASN A 185 -6.74 6.56 -5.53
CA ASN A 185 -5.44 7.20 -5.71
C ASN A 185 -4.82 6.79 -7.05
N VAL A 186 -4.02 7.70 -7.62
CA VAL A 186 -3.18 7.43 -8.79
C VAL A 186 -1.73 7.59 -8.35
N ILE A 187 -0.92 6.52 -8.45
CA ILE A 187 0.41 6.46 -7.84
C ILE A 187 1.40 5.89 -8.85
N SER A 188 2.53 6.58 -9.04
CA SER A 188 3.55 6.14 -9.99
C SER A 188 4.98 6.49 -9.61
N GLY A 189 5.93 5.72 -10.16
CA GLY A 189 7.36 6.00 -10.04
C GLY A 189 7.93 5.72 -8.65
N ILE A 190 7.49 4.64 -7.99
CA ILE A 190 7.86 4.36 -6.60
C ILE A 190 8.90 3.24 -6.53
N ALA A 191 9.98 3.46 -5.77
CA ALA A 191 11.16 2.60 -5.75
C ALA A 191 11.01 1.30 -4.96
N ASP A 192 10.00 1.18 -4.10
CA ASP A 192 9.67 -0.02 -3.37
C ASP A 192 8.23 -0.46 -3.66
N ALA A 193 7.22 0.19 -3.07
CA ALA A 193 5.81 -0.12 -3.31
C ALA A 193 4.95 1.13 -3.42
N ALA A 194 4.12 1.20 -4.47
CA ALA A 194 3.19 2.31 -4.67
C ALA A 194 2.13 2.39 -3.56
N ILE A 195 1.56 1.26 -3.19
CA ILE A 195 0.76 1.12 -1.96
C ILE A 195 1.38 0.00 -1.13
N TYR A 196 1.88 0.34 0.05
CA TYR A 196 2.43 -0.59 1.04
C TYR A 196 1.51 -0.63 2.26
N VAL A 197 0.87 -1.76 2.52
CA VAL A 197 0.11 -1.99 3.75
C VAL A 197 0.95 -2.87 4.65
N GLY A 198 1.53 -2.27 5.70
CA GLY A 198 2.49 -2.93 6.57
C GLY A 198 1.95 -3.22 7.96
N MET A 199 2.10 -4.44 8.45
CA MET A 199 1.77 -4.80 9.84
C MET A 199 0.38 -4.33 10.28
N SER A 200 -0.59 -4.32 9.36
CA SER A 200 -1.88 -3.67 9.57
C SER A 200 -3.03 -4.68 9.54
N ASP A 201 -4.16 -4.28 10.11
CA ASP A 201 -5.35 -5.12 10.26
C ASP A 201 -6.58 -4.43 9.63
N ASN A 202 -7.47 -5.21 9.01
CA ASN A 202 -8.77 -4.72 8.52
C ASN A 202 -8.61 -3.59 7.48
N ILE A 203 -7.84 -3.85 6.42
CA ILE A 203 -7.50 -2.83 5.41
C ILE A 203 -8.21 -3.11 4.09
N HIS A 204 -8.74 -2.06 3.46
CA HIS A 204 -9.35 -2.12 2.14
C HIS A 204 -8.61 -1.22 1.15
N VAL A 205 -7.99 -1.83 0.14
CA VAL A 205 -7.31 -1.15 -0.97
C VAL A 205 -8.16 -1.29 -2.24
N ALA A 206 -8.85 -0.23 -2.65
CA ALA A 206 -9.81 -0.32 -3.76
C ALA A 206 -9.80 0.86 -4.72
N HIS A 207 -10.06 0.61 -6.00
CA HIS A 207 -10.21 1.66 -7.03
C HIS A 207 -8.96 2.54 -7.23
N ASN A 208 -7.76 2.02 -6.97
CA ASN A 208 -6.52 2.74 -7.21
C ASN A 208 -5.95 2.40 -8.60
N GLU A 209 -5.20 3.33 -9.17
CA GLU A 209 -4.37 3.12 -10.36
C GLU A 209 -2.90 3.21 -9.93
N VAL A 210 -2.12 2.15 -10.13
CA VAL A 210 -0.72 2.07 -9.71
C VAL A 210 0.16 1.54 -10.83
N PHE A 211 1.22 2.29 -11.17
CA PHE A 211 2.08 1.98 -12.30
C PHE A 211 3.51 2.49 -12.19
N ASP A 212 4.39 2.05 -13.08
CA ASP A 212 5.81 2.44 -13.16
C ASP A 212 6.57 2.31 -11.82
N SER A 213 6.18 1.37 -10.97
CA SER A 213 6.76 1.13 -9.64
C SER A 213 7.41 -0.25 -9.56
N VAL A 214 8.17 -0.53 -8.49
CA VAL A 214 8.68 -1.89 -8.25
C VAL A 214 7.51 -2.80 -7.91
N ALA A 215 6.90 -2.63 -6.74
CA ALA A 215 5.61 -3.25 -6.40
C ALA A 215 4.46 -2.27 -6.66
N GLY A 216 3.38 -2.74 -7.28
CA GLY A 216 2.15 -1.96 -7.39
C GLY A 216 1.43 -1.85 -6.05
N ILE A 217 0.96 -2.98 -5.53
CA ILE A 217 0.30 -3.07 -4.22
C ILE A 217 0.97 -4.18 -3.40
N GLU A 218 1.33 -3.88 -2.18
CA GLU A 218 1.96 -4.80 -1.25
C GLU A 218 1.16 -4.91 0.05
N ILE A 219 0.80 -6.14 0.42
CA ILE A 219 0.20 -6.50 1.71
C ILE A 219 1.24 -7.30 2.49
N GLU A 220 1.89 -6.66 3.46
CA GLU A 220 3.06 -7.21 4.15
C GLU A 220 2.80 -7.33 5.65
N ASN A 221 3.03 -8.53 6.17
CA ASN A 221 2.82 -8.90 7.57
C ASN A 221 1.46 -8.41 8.12
N SER A 222 0.44 -8.42 7.27
CA SER A 222 -0.87 -7.79 7.52
C SER A 222 -2.00 -8.80 7.47
N ARG A 223 -3.10 -8.51 8.18
CA ARG A 223 -4.22 -9.46 8.31
C ARG A 223 -5.54 -8.82 7.90
N TYR A 224 -6.45 -9.65 7.38
CA TYR A 224 -7.79 -9.21 7.01
C TYR A 224 -7.78 -8.05 6.01
N ALA A 225 -7.20 -8.30 4.83
CA ALA A 225 -7.06 -7.30 3.78
C ALA A 225 -7.89 -7.65 2.54
N VAL A 226 -8.52 -6.64 1.93
CA VAL A 226 -9.17 -6.76 0.61
C VAL A 226 -8.48 -5.83 -0.37
N VAL A 227 -8.02 -6.39 -1.48
CA VAL A 227 -7.44 -5.67 -2.62
C VAL A 227 -8.36 -5.89 -3.82
N GLU A 228 -9.18 -4.88 -4.15
CA GLU A 228 -10.18 -5.03 -5.21
C GLU A 228 -10.37 -3.84 -6.14
N ASN A 229 -10.81 -4.11 -7.37
CA ASN A 229 -11.16 -3.08 -8.35
C ASN A 229 -10.00 -2.10 -8.66
N ASN A 230 -8.75 -2.51 -8.47
CA ASN A 230 -7.59 -1.69 -8.78
C ASN A 230 -7.12 -1.94 -10.23
N TYR A 231 -6.52 -0.91 -10.83
CA TYR A 231 -5.78 -1.02 -12.08
C TYR A 231 -4.27 -0.99 -11.78
N VAL A 232 -3.65 -2.16 -11.86
CA VAL A 232 -2.26 -2.41 -11.47
C VAL A 232 -1.48 -2.79 -12.72
N HIS A 233 -0.73 -1.85 -13.28
CA HIS A 233 -0.08 -2.07 -14.57
C HIS A 233 1.32 -1.49 -14.68
N ASP A 234 2.13 -2.06 -15.57
CA ASP A 234 3.47 -1.55 -15.88
C ASP A 234 4.39 -1.37 -14.63
N ASN A 235 4.16 -2.16 -13.58
CA ASN A 235 5.08 -2.29 -12.44
C ASN A 235 6.10 -3.42 -12.68
N THR A 236 7.03 -3.67 -11.75
CA THR A 236 7.87 -4.88 -11.80
C THR A 236 7.07 -6.11 -11.36
N GLY A 237 6.41 -5.99 -10.20
CA GLY A 237 5.41 -6.90 -9.67
C GLY A 237 4.09 -6.19 -9.45
N GLY A 238 2.96 -6.82 -9.79
CA GLY A 238 1.64 -6.21 -9.66
C GLY A 238 1.15 -6.14 -8.22
N VAL A 239 0.57 -7.24 -7.73
CA VAL A 239 0.05 -7.34 -6.36
C VAL A 239 0.86 -8.38 -5.58
N LEU A 240 1.31 -8.04 -4.38
CA LEU A 240 2.12 -8.89 -3.53
C LEU A 240 1.42 -9.08 -2.18
N ALA A 241 1.41 -10.31 -1.67
CA ALA A 241 1.02 -10.62 -0.31
C ALA A 241 2.07 -11.55 0.31
N PHE A 242 2.78 -11.09 1.32
CA PHE A 242 3.88 -11.87 1.88
C PHE A 242 4.29 -11.52 3.30
N ILE A 243 4.98 -12.48 3.93
CA ILE A 243 5.63 -12.30 5.22
C ILE A 243 7.09 -11.91 4.98
N THR A 244 7.52 -10.78 5.55
CA THR A 244 8.93 -10.45 5.74
C THR A 244 9.41 -10.96 7.09
N PRO A 245 10.40 -11.86 7.11
CA PRO A 245 11.04 -12.34 8.33
C PRO A 245 11.68 -11.23 9.17
N GLY A 246 11.65 -11.39 10.49
CA GLY A 246 12.31 -10.47 11.42
C GLY A 246 11.52 -9.20 11.73
N LEU A 247 10.28 -9.09 11.23
CA LEU A 247 9.32 -8.09 11.66
C LEU A 247 8.54 -8.51 12.93
N PRO A 248 7.98 -7.54 13.67
CA PRO A 248 7.17 -7.81 14.86
C PRO A 248 5.92 -8.65 14.61
N ILE A 249 5.13 -8.31 13.58
CA ILE A 249 3.98 -9.14 13.19
C ILE A 249 4.51 -10.29 12.33
N LYS A 250 4.14 -11.53 12.67
CA LYS A 250 4.72 -12.75 12.07
C LYS A 250 3.84 -13.42 11.03
N THR A 251 2.68 -12.84 10.73
CA THR A 251 1.67 -13.44 9.86
C THR A 251 1.24 -12.46 8.78
N THR A 252 0.92 -13.01 7.61
CA THR A 252 0.10 -12.36 6.59
C THR A 252 -1.02 -13.34 6.29
N GLU A 253 -2.24 -13.02 6.71
CA GLU A 253 -3.37 -13.97 6.61
C GLU A 253 -4.69 -13.28 6.26
N HIS A 254 -5.62 -14.03 5.67
CA HIS A 254 -6.94 -13.55 5.28
C HIS A 254 -6.87 -12.37 4.30
N VAL A 255 -6.19 -12.59 3.18
CA VAL A 255 -6.06 -11.62 2.09
C VAL A 255 -6.95 -12.03 0.93
N ILE A 256 -7.80 -11.12 0.44
CA ILE A 256 -8.62 -11.34 -0.75
C ILE A 256 -8.12 -10.41 -1.85
N ILE A 257 -7.67 -10.99 -2.95
CA ILE A 257 -7.26 -10.27 -4.17
C ILE A 257 -8.30 -10.56 -5.24
N ARG A 258 -9.18 -9.60 -5.52
CA ARG A 258 -10.26 -9.81 -6.48
C ARG A 258 -10.59 -8.66 -7.40
N ASN A 259 -11.18 -8.95 -8.56
CA ASN A 259 -11.72 -7.93 -9.47
C ASN A 259 -10.68 -6.89 -9.93
N ASN A 260 -9.38 -7.20 -9.87
CA ASN A 260 -8.33 -6.27 -10.29
C ASN A 260 -7.98 -6.48 -11.76
N PHE A 261 -7.53 -5.41 -12.42
CA PHE A 261 -6.85 -5.47 -13.71
C PHE A 261 -5.33 -5.46 -13.46
N ILE A 262 -4.67 -6.59 -13.65
CA ILE A 262 -3.24 -6.79 -13.36
C ILE A 262 -2.50 -7.03 -14.68
N VAL A 263 -2.02 -5.95 -15.28
CA VAL A 263 -1.71 -5.91 -16.71
C VAL A 263 -0.29 -5.45 -16.98
N ASN A 264 0.47 -6.23 -17.77
CA ASN A 264 1.80 -5.83 -18.26
C ASN A 264 2.78 -5.39 -17.18
N ASN A 265 2.74 -5.96 -15.97
CA ASN A 265 3.70 -5.64 -14.91
C ASN A 265 5.08 -6.23 -15.27
N ASN A 266 5.79 -5.55 -16.18
CA ASN A 266 7.01 -5.97 -16.84
C ASN A 266 8.19 -5.01 -16.65
N HIS A 267 7.98 -3.92 -15.91
CA HIS A 267 8.98 -2.87 -15.69
C HIS A 267 10.27 -3.47 -15.12
N PRO A 268 11.46 -3.00 -15.55
CA PRO A 268 12.70 -3.44 -14.93
C PRO A 268 12.69 -3.18 -13.42
N ASN A 269 13.12 -4.14 -12.61
CA ASN A 269 13.22 -3.95 -11.16
C ASN A 269 14.30 -2.89 -10.85
N PHE A 270 13.93 -1.84 -10.12
CA PHE A 270 14.82 -0.77 -9.67
C PHE A 270 14.83 -0.60 -8.15
N GLY A 271 14.39 -1.64 -7.42
CA GLY A 271 14.36 -1.67 -5.96
C GLY A 271 15.76 -1.60 -5.35
N ALA A 272 15.81 -1.15 -4.09
CA ALA A 272 17.07 -1.01 -3.38
C ALA A 272 17.82 -2.37 -3.33
N PRO A 273 19.08 -2.46 -3.82
CA PRO A 273 19.78 -3.74 -3.86
C PRO A 273 19.85 -4.42 -2.49
N GLY A 274 19.46 -5.70 -2.46
CA GLY A 274 19.42 -6.51 -1.25
C GLY A 274 18.18 -6.33 -0.37
N SER A 275 17.22 -5.48 -0.76
CA SER A 275 15.85 -5.52 -0.22
C SER A 275 15.09 -6.75 -0.73
N THR A 276 14.00 -7.11 -0.05
CA THR A 276 13.11 -8.20 -0.46
C THR A 276 12.54 -7.95 -1.86
N VAL A 277 11.96 -6.76 -2.09
CA VAL A 277 11.31 -6.43 -3.37
C VAL A 277 12.28 -6.35 -4.56
N ALA A 278 13.57 -6.08 -4.32
CA ALA A 278 14.59 -6.13 -5.36
C ALA A 278 14.81 -7.55 -5.92
N GLY A 279 14.32 -8.57 -5.20
CA GLY A 279 14.32 -9.97 -5.63
C GLY A 279 13.14 -10.34 -6.55
N ILE A 280 12.14 -9.48 -6.69
CA ILE A 280 10.93 -9.77 -7.47
C ILE A 280 11.28 -9.79 -8.96
N PRO A 281 11.04 -10.90 -9.67
CA PRO A 281 11.22 -10.95 -11.10
C PRO A 281 10.28 -9.96 -11.80
N ALA A 282 10.83 -9.10 -12.64
CA ALA A 282 10.02 -8.30 -13.55
C ALA A 282 9.11 -9.22 -14.37
N GLY A 283 7.82 -8.92 -14.47
CA GLY A 283 6.85 -9.81 -15.11
C GLY A 283 5.96 -10.59 -14.17
N THR A 284 5.94 -10.25 -12.88
CA THR A 284 5.13 -10.95 -11.89
C THR A 284 3.77 -10.27 -11.78
N GLY A 285 2.69 -10.97 -12.13
CA GLY A 285 1.33 -10.44 -11.93
C GLY A 285 0.97 -10.36 -10.44
N ILE A 286 0.82 -11.51 -9.80
CA ILE A 286 0.59 -11.65 -8.35
C ILE A 286 1.71 -12.49 -7.73
N LEU A 287 2.24 -12.08 -6.57
CA LEU A 287 3.16 -12.88 -5.76
C LEU A 287 2.54 -13.19 -4.40
N ILE A 288 2.47 -14.46 -4.05
CA ILE A 288 2.18 -14.93 -2.70
C ILE A 288 3.46 -15.56 -2.14
N MET A 289 3.98 -15.02 -1.05
CA MET A 289 5.19 -15.55 -0.42
C MET A 289 4.98 -15.76 1.07
N ALA A 290 4.90 -17.04 1.47
CA ALA A 290 4.63 -17.48 2.84
C ALA A 290 3.34 -16.91 3.48
N ALA A 291 2.45 -16.27 2.71
CA ALA A 291 1.18 -15.77 3.23
C ALA A 291 0.11 -16.86 3.25
N ASP A 292 -0.77 -16.77 4.24
CA ASP A 292 -1.80 -17.75 4.55
C ASP A 292 -3.20 -17.24 4.20
N ASP A 293 -4.14 -18.16 3.98
CA ASP A 293 -5.57 -17.85 3.75
C ASP A 293 -5.78 -16.78 2.68
N VAL A 294 -5.04 -16.89 1.57
CA VAL A 294 -5.11 -15.94 0.45
C VAL A 294 -6.08 -16.43 -0.62
N VAL A 295 -7.11 -15.64 -0.93
CA VAL A 295 -8.05 -15.91 -2.02
C VAL A 295 -7.71 -15.05 -3.23
N ILE A 296 -7.58 -15.68 -4.39
CA ILE A 296 -7.34 -15.00 -5.67
C ILE A 296 -8.49 -15.34 -6.63
N GLU A 297 -9.35 -14.36 -6.92
CA GLU A 297 -10.55 -14.57 -7.75
C GLU A 297 -10.92 -13.37 -8.62
N ASP A 298 -11.64 -13.60 -9.71
CA ASP A 298 -12.23 -12.60 -10.61
C ASP A 298 -11.28 -11.49 -11.11
N ASN A 299 -9.97 -11.73 -11.07
CA ASN A 299 -8.97 -10.82 -11.61
C ASN A 299 -8.81 -11.04 -13.12
N ILE A 300 -8.51 -9.96 -13.84
CA ILE A 300 -8.03 -10.00 -15.23
C ILE A 300 -6.51 -9.82 -15.17
N ILE A 301 -5.78 -10.92 -15.41
CA ILE A 301 -4.32 -10.98 -15.28
C ILE A 301 -3.73 -11.25 -16.66
N SER A 302 -3.05 -10.27 -17.24
CA SER A 302 -2.62 -10.37 -18.64
C SER A 302 -1.28 -9.73 -18.95
N GLY A 303 -0.51 -10.36 -19.84
CA GLY A 303 0.69 -9.76 -20.40
C GLY A 303 1.87 -9.68 -19.44
N ASN A 304 1.85 -10.39 -18.30
CA ASN A 304 2.96 -10.42 -17.35
C ASN A 304 4.01 -11.45 -17.80
N LYS A 305 5.25 -11.01 -18.08
CA LYS A 305 6.24 -11.83 -18.80
C LYS A 305 6.73 -13.05 -18.03
N THR A 306 6.77 -12.99 -16.69
CA THR A 306 7.27 -14.09 -15.84
C THR A 306 6.16 -15.09 -15.51
N ALA A 307 5.04 -14.64 -14.93
CA ALA A 307 3.86 -15.46 -14.68
C ALA A 307 2.67 -14.56 -14.29
N GLY A 308 1.46 -15.10 -14.39
CA GLY A 308 0.26 -14.43 -13.88
C GLY A 308 0.22 -14.46 -12.35
N VAL A 309 0.48 -15.62 -11.75
CA VAL A 309 0.54 -15.82 -10.29
C VAL A 309 1.78 -16.65 -9.95
N ILE A 310 2.54 -16.21 -8.95
CA ILE A 310 3.66 -16.94 -8.36
C ILE A 310 3.35 -17.17 -6.89
N ILE A 311 3.47 -18.42 -6.43
CA ILE A 311 3.31 -18.82 -5.03
C ILE A 311 4.62 -19.48 -4.60
N THR A 312 5.21 -19.03 -3.49
CA THR A 312 6.50 -19.52 -3.01
C THR A 312 6.58 -19.56 -1.49
N ASP A 313 7.40 -20.47 -0.97
CA ASP A 313 7.90 -20.41 0.40
C ASP A 313 9.12 -19.47 0.52
N HIS A 314 9.58 -19.21 1.74
CA HIS A 314 10.80 -18.41 1.98
C HIS A 314 12.09 -19.10 1.51
N ASP A 315 12.12 -20.43 1.44
CA ASP A 315 13.33 -21.17 1.05
C ASP A 315 13.68 -20.97 -0.43
N ASN A 316 12.68 -20.64 -1.24
CA ASN A 316 12.84 -20.35 -2.68
C ASN A 316 12.78 -18.85 -3.00
N ALA A 317 12.66 -17.99 -1.98
CA ALA A 317 12.63 -16.55 -2.15
C ALA A 317 14.04 -15.92 -2.00
N PRO A 318 14.49 -15.10 -2.97
CA PRO A 318 15.76 -14.39 -2.84
C PRO A 318 15.71 -13.37 -1.68
N ASN A 319 16.89 -13.04 -1.15
CA ASN A 319 17.09 -12.01 -0.11
C ASN A 319 16.28 -12.22 1.19
N THR A 320 15.77 -13.43 1.44
CA THR A 320 14.99 -13.73 2.64
C THR A 320 15.89 -14.24 3.76
N THR A 321 15.73 -13.68 4.96
CA THR A 321 16.43 -14.15 6.17
C THR A 321 15.59 -15.14 6.95
N LEU A 322 16.21 -16.10 7.62
CA LEU A 322 15.48 -17.02 8.50
C LEU A 322 14.93 -16.29 9.73
N ASP A 323 13.65 -16.51 10.02
CA ASP A 323 12.99 -16.13 11.27
C ASP A 323 12.24 -17.36 11.82
N PRO A 324 12.69 -17.95 12.95
CA PRO A 324 12.08 -19.14 13.51
C PRO A 324 10.61 -18.98 13.92
N GLU A 325 10.13 -17.75 14.06
CA GLU A 325 8.77 -17.44 14.50
C GLU A 325 7.80 -17.13 13.35
N SER A 326 8.34 -16.88 12.17
CA SER A 326 7.54 -16.70 10.96
C SER A 326 7.36 -18.05 10.29
N ASP A 327 6.14 -18.42 9.94
CA ASP A 327 5.93 -19.61 9.12
C ASP A 327 6.48 -19.34 7.71
N PRO A 328 7.44 -20.14 7.22
CA PRO A 328 8.03 -19.90 5.91
C PRO A 328 7.19 -20.43 4.76
N VAL A 329 6.11 -21.18 5.03
CA VAL A 329 5.34 -21.91 4.01
C VAL A 329 3.96 -21.27 3.84
N PRO A 330 3.52 -20.99 2.60
CA PRO A 330 2.16 -20.50 2.37
C PRO A 330 1.13 -21.60 2.62
N ASP A 331 0.10 -21.27 3.40
CA ASP A 331 -1.01 -22.16 3.71
C ASP A 331 -2.34 -21.68 3.14
N ARG A 332 -3.18 -22.61 2.68
CA ARG A 332 -4.56 -22.33 2.29
C ARG A 332 -4.67 -21.21 1.26
N VAL A 333 -3.82 -21.24 0.25
CA VAL A 333 -3.96 -20.39 -0.95
C VAL A 333 -5.10 -20.95 -1.80
N VAL A 334 -6.13 -20.13 -2.02
CA VAL A 334 -7.37 -20.50 -2.71
C VAL A 334 -7.41 -19.83 -4.07
N LEU A 335 -7.12 -20.60 -5.11
CA LEU A 335 -7.14 -20.16 -6.51
C LEU A 335 -8.52 -20.43 -7.13
N LEU A 336 -9.34 -19.39 -7.26
CA LEU A 336 -10.67 -19.49 -7.87
C LEU A 336 -10.62 -19.11 -9.36
N ASP A 337 -11.77 -18.73 -9.91
CA ASP A 337 -11.85 -18.33 -11.31
C ASP A 337 -11.22 -16.95 -11.51
N ASN A 338 -10.27 -16.86 -12.43
CA ASN A 338 -9.62 -15.64 -12.89
C ASN A 338 -9.57 -15.70 -14.42
N PHE A 339 -9.42 -14.56 -15.07
CA PHE A 339 -9.15 -14.51 -16.50
C PHE A 339 -7.65 -14.25 -16.73
N MET A 340 -6.95 -15.25 -17.26
CA MET A 340 -5.52 -15.18 -17.53
C MET A 340 -5.25 -15.30 -19.03
N ILE A 341 -4.46 -14.37 -19.59
CA ILE A 341 -4.07 -14.42 -21.00
C ILE A 341 -2.65 -13.88 -21.21
N ASN A 342 -1.87 -14.60 -22.02
CA ASN A 342 -0.55 -14.17 -22.45
C ASN A 342 0.39 -13.83 -21.28
N ASN A 343 0.39 -14.66 -20.24
CA ASN A 343 1.37 -14.56 -19.15
C ASN A 343 2.49 -15.58 -19.36
N GLY A 344 3.65 -15.34 -18.74
CA GLY A 344 4.77 -16.29 -18.75
C GLY A 344 5.40 -16.52 -20.12
N TYR A 345 5.30 -15.53 -21.03
CA TYR A 345 5.85 -15.65 -22.39
C TYR A 345 7.37 -15.45 -22.47
N ASP A 346 7.98 -14.91 -21.42
CA ASP A 346 9.43 -14.71 -21.28
C ASP A 346 9.82 -14.91 -19.82
N THR A 347 9.55 -16.11 -19.32
CA THR A 347 9.73 -16.45 -17.90
C THR A 347 11.19 -16.75 -17.54
N ILE A 348 11.52 -16.59 -16.27
CA ILE A 348 12.88 -16.76 -15.74
C ILE A 348 13.36 -18.22 -15.80
N ALA A 349 14.69 -18.42 -15.78
CA ALA A 349 15.31 -19.73 -15.92
C ALA A 349 14.84 -20.75 -14.86
N ASP A 350 14.59 -20.32 -13.63
CA ASP A 350 14.13 -21.20 -12.55
C ASP A 350 12.71 -21.72 -12.81
N VAL A 351 11.82 -20.87 -13.32
CA VAL A 351 10.47 -21.27 -13.74
C VAL A 351 10.54 -22.18 -14.96
N GLN A 352 11.40 -21.87 -15.95
CA GLN A 352 11.61 -22.75 -17.11
C GLN A 352 12.12 -24.12 -16.67
N ALA A 353 13.05 -24.19 -15.71
CA ALA A 353 13.57 -25.43 -15.17
C ALA A 353 12.46 -26.24 -14.47
N LEU A 354 11.62 -25.60 -13.66
CA LEU A 354 10.47 -26.24 -13.01
C LEU A 354 9.44 -26.74 -14.05
N MET A 355 9.17 -25.99 -15.12
CA MET A 355 8.29 -26.46 -16.20
C MET A 355 8.82 -27.73 -16.86
N LEU A 356 10.14 -27.81 -17.07
CA LEU A 356 10.77 -28.97 -17.70
C LEU A 356 10.70 -30.24 -16.83
N THR A 357 10.69 -30.13 -15.49
CA THR A 357 10.51 -31.30 -14.61
C THR A 357 9.11 -31.90 -14.73
N GLU A 358 8.13 -31.10 -15.13
CA GLU A 358 6.75 -31.51 -15.42
C GLU A 358 6.47 -31.72 -16.93
N PHE A 359 7.50 -31.73 -17.78
CA PHE A 359 7.40 -31.87 -19.23
C PHE A 359 6.54 -30.78 -19.91
N LYS A 360 6.53 -29.57 -19.35
CA LYS A 360 5.80 -28.40 -19.88
C LYS A 360 6.76 -27.42 -20.55
N THR A 361 6.26 -26.69 -21.55
CA THR A 361 6.96 -25.62 -22.26
C THR A 361 5.95 -24.57 -22.72
N GLY A 362 6.41 -23.36 -23.06
CA GLY A 362 5.56 -22.28 -23.56
C GLY A 362 5.12 -21.32 -22.45
N LEU A 363 3.90 -20.81 -22.55
CA LEU A 363 3.32 -19.87 -21.59
C LEU A 363 3.10 -20.53 -20.22
N VAL A 364 3.14 -19.73 -19.16
CA VAL A 364 2.80 -20.16 -17.80
C VAL A 364 1.97 -19.09 -17.09
N ASP A 365 0.79 -19.51 -16.63
CA ASP A 365 -0.18 -18.65 -15.97
C ASP A 365 0.05 -18.67 -14.45
N ILE A 366 0.23 -19.86 -13.86
CA ILE A 366 0.36 -20.04 -12.41
C ILE A 366 1.58 -20.91 -12.11
N VAL A 367 2.45 -20.42 -11.24
CA VAL A 367 3.64 -21.12 -10.73
C VAL A 367 3.49 -21.27 -9.22
N SER A 368 3.63 -22.48 -8.70
CA SER A 368 3.86 -22.74 -7.28
C SER A 368 5.22 -23.40 -7.13
N VAL A 369 6.11 -22.83 -6.33
CA VAL A 369 7.46 -23.36 -6.09
C VAL A 369 7.70 -23.55 -4.60
N GLY A 370 8.45 -24.58 -4.25
CA GLY A 370 8.70 -24.93 -2.85
C GLY A 370 7.50 -25.61 -2.20
N ARG A 371 7.42 -25.46 -0.88
CA ARG A 371 6.38 -26.06 -0.04
C ARG A 371 5.10 -25.23 -0.08
N ASN A 372 3.98 -25.91 0.12
CA ASN A 372 2.66 -25.32 0.30
C ASN A 372 1.82 -26.31 1.13
N ARG A 373 0.87 -25.84 1.94
CA ARG A 373 -0.07 -26.73 2.67
C ARG A 373 -1.51 -26.30 2.47
N ASP A 374 -2.40 -27.29 2.40
CA ASP A 374 -3.86 -27.13 2.40
C ASP A 374 -4.42 -26.13 1.35
N SER A 375 -3.68 -25.87 0.26
CA SER A 375 -4.13 -25.00 -0.82
C SER A 375 -4.99 -25.73 -1.83
N CYS A 376 -5.82 -24.97 -2.55
CA CYS A 376 -6.73 -25.54 -3.52
C CYS A 376 -6.84 -24.69 -4.78
N ILE A 377 -7.24 -25.32 -5.86
CA ILE A 377 -7.59 -24.66 -7.12
C ILE A 377 -8.93 -25.15 -7.63
N LEU A 378 -9.82 -24.24 -8.00
CA LEU A 378 -11.18 -24.57 -8.43
C LEU A 378 -11.19 -25.23 -9.82
N ASN A 379 -10.57 -24.58 -10.80
CA ASN A 379 -10.62 -24.97 -12.21
C ASN A 379 -9.22 -25.03 -12.85
N PRO A 380 -8.34 -25.96 -12.45
CA PRO A 380 -6.95 -25.99 -12.90
C PRO A 380 -6.80 -26.13 -14.43
N GLY A 381 -7.75 -26.81 -15.09
CA GLY A 381 -7.73 -27.01 -16.55
C GLY A 381 -7.94 -25.75 -17.38
N ARG A 382 -8.22 -24.59 -16.76
CA ARG A 382 -8.34 -23.29 -17.45
C ARG A 382 -6.99 -22.58 -17.63
N TYR A 383 -5.93 -23.04 -16.96
CA TYR A 383 -4.66 -22.33 -16.86
C TYR A 383 -3.47 -23.22 -17.23
N HIS A 384 -2.39 -22.60 -17.70
CA HIS A 384 -1.08 -23.24 -17.79
C HIS A 384 -0.40 -23.19 -16.42
N VAL A 385 -0.56 -24.25 -15.64
CA VAL A 385 -0.04 -24.33 -14.27
C VAL A 385 1.26 -25.11 -14.20
N VAL A 386 2.13 -24.81 -13.23
CA VAL A 386 3.30 -25.63 -12.86
C VAL A 386 3.47 -25.66 -11.34
N GLY A 387 3.83 -26.80 -10.77
CA GLY A 387 4.10 -26.97 -9.34
C GLY A 387 2.86 -27.05 -8.44
N LEU A 388 1.68 -27.27 -9.02
CA LEU A 388 0.40 -27.40 -8.30
C LEU A 388 0.04 -28.86 -8.00
N GLY A 389 1.02 -29.77 -7.93
CA GLY A 389 0.80 -31.21 -7.76
C GLY A 389 0.05 -31.59 -6.48
N ASP A 390 0.28 -30.83 -5.40
CA ASP A 390 -0.27 -31.06 -4.06
C ASP A 390 -1.52 -30.20 -3.77
N TYR A 391 -2.07 -29.48 -4.76
CA TYR A 391 -3.26 -28.65 -4.58
C TYR A 391 -4.53 -29.49 -4.67
N ASP A 392 -5.43 -29.29 -3.71
CA ASP A 392 -6.75 -29.90 -3.71
C ASP A 392 -7.74 -29.19 -4.64
N ARG A 393 -8.92 -29.78 -4.83
CA ARG A 393 -10.06 -29.08 -5.44
C ARG A 393 -10.77 -28.23 -4.42
N CYS A 394 -10.97 -26.95 -4.73
CA CYS A 394 -11.65 -26.05 -3.82
C CYS A 394 -13.11 -26.45 -3.55
N SER A 395 -13.52 -26.35 -2.29
CA SER A 395 -14.92 -26.43 -1.85
C SER A 395 -15.63 -25.08 -1.92
N VAL A 396 -14.89 -24.00 -1.71
CA VAL A 396 -15.32 -22.61 -1.90
C VAL A 396 -15.24 -22.25 -3.37
N THR A 397 -16.20 -21.44 -3.84
CA THR A 397 -16.28 -21.02 -5.25
C THR A 397 -16.27 -19.51 -5.44
N THR A 398 -16.43 -18.74 -4.35
CA THR A 398 -16.38 -17.28 -4.39
C THR A 398 -16.13 -16.69 -3.01
N SER A 399 -15.48 -15.52 -2.94
CA SER A 399 -15.39 -14.67 -1.74
C SER A 399 -16.48 -13.60 -1.67
N ALA A 400 -17.36 -13.49 -2.68
CA ALA A 400 -18.35 -12.40 -2.82
C ALA A 400 -19.33 -12.24 -1.65
N ASN A 401 -19.45 -13.25 -0.77
CA ASN A 401 -20.24 -13.15 0.46
C ASN A 401 -19.61 -12.23 1.52
N LEU A 402 -18.31 -11.94 1.40
CA LEU A 402 -17.61 -10.96 2.21
C LEU A 402 -17.47 -9.66 1.42
N ALA A 403 -18.15 -8.61 1.86
CA ALA A 403 -18.02 -7.29 1.25
C ALA A 403 -16.63 -6.70 1.52
N ASN A 404 -16.20 -6.68 2.78
CA ASN A 404 -14.90 -6.21 3.22
C ASN A 404 -14.59 -6.73 4.63
N TYR A 405 -13.38 -6.44 5.12
CA TYR A 405 -12.96 -6.69 6.50
C TYR A 405 -13.01 -5.44 7.38
N LEU A 406 -13.56 -4.31 6.92
CA LEU A 406 -13.63 -3.09 7.72
C LEU A 406 -14.49 -3.33 8.96
N LEU A 407 -14.12 -2.67 10.05
CA LEU A 407 -14.84 -2.81 11.31
C LEU A 407 -16.09 -1.92 11.28
N ALA A 408 -17.20 -2.46 11.79
CA ALA A 408 -18.44 -1.70 11.88
C ALA A 408 -18.34 -0.52 12.86
N GLU A 409 -17.56 -0.70 13.93
CA GLU A 409 -17.25 0.33 14.90
C GLU A 409 -15.77 0.74 14.74
N PRO A 410 -15.44 2.05 14.79
CA PRO A 410 -14.06 2.50 14.74
C PRO A 410 -13.22 1.91 15.87
N VAL A 411 -11.96 1.63 15.56
CA VAL A 411 -10.96 1.22 16.56
C VAL A 411 -10.81 2.34 17.58
N GLN A 412 -10.77 2.00 18.86
CA GLN A 412 -10.55 3.00 19.90
C GLN A 412 -9.14 3.60 19.80
N GLU A 413 -9.03 4.87 20.15
CA GLU A 413 -7.74 5.56 20.25
C GLU A 413 -6.81 4.78 21.18
N ARG A 414 -5.55 4.60 20.77
CA ARG A 414 -4.57 3.88 21.59
C ARG A 414 -4.25 4.70 22.83
N PRO A 415 -4.51 4.19 24.05
CA PRO A 415 -4.13 4.88 25.27
C PRO A 415 -2.61 5.01 25.34
N VAL A 416 -2.13 6.23 25.55
CA VAL A 416 -0.69 6.54 25.68
C VAL A 416 -0.03 5.75 26.84
N GLU A 417 -0.82 5.34 27.82
CA GLU A 417 -0.38 4.68 29.06
C GLU A 417 -0.14 3.17 28.92
N ASP A 418 -0.77 2.50 27.94
CA ASP A 418 -0.79 1.03 27.85
C ASP A 418 0.40 0.43 27.08
N PHE A 419 1.19 1.27 26.41
CA PHE A 419 2.37 0.85 25.68
C PHE A 419 3.63 1.56 26.18
N LYS A 420 4.74 0.83 26.19
CA LYS A 420 6.06 1.46 26.34
C LYS A 420 6.28 2.33 25.09
N LEU A 421 6.31 3.64 25.24
CA LEU A 421 6.52 4.63 24.16
C LEU A 421 7.58 4.21 23.11
N GLY A 422 8.68 3.61 23.56
CA GLY A 422 9.75 3.12 22.68
C GLY A 422 9.36 1.96 21.78
N GLU A 423 8.47 1.09 22.23
CA GLU A 423 7.93 -0.02 21.45
C GLU A 423 7.03 0.50 20.33
N ILE A 424 6.02 1.33 20.63
CA ILE A 424 5.17 1.93 19.59
C ILE A 424 6.01 2.69 18.57
N ALA A 425 6.97 3.50 19.03
CA ALA A 425 7.83 4.26 18.13
C ALA A 425 8.66 3.33 17.24
N TYR A 426 9.18 2.23 17.77
CA TYR A 426 9.86 1.24 16.94
C TYR A 426 8.90 0.60 15.92
N LEU A 427 7.75 0.10 16.39
CA LEU A 427 6.77 -0.63 15.58
C LEU A 427 6.14 0.24 14.48
N GLY A 428 5.88 1.52 14.75
CA GLY A 428 5.18 2.42 13.84
C GLY A 428 6.09 3.33 13.01
N VAL A 429 7.36 3.51 13.38
CA VAL A 429 8.29 4.43 12.69
C VAL A 429 9.51 3.71 12.13
N CYS A 430 10.14 2.85 12.93
CA CYS A 430 11.48 2.33 12.61
C CYS A 430 11.43 0.97 11.89
N SER A 431 10.47 0.12 12.23
CA SER A 431 10.36 -1.27 11.78
C SER A 431 10.21 -1.40 10.26
N GLY A 432 9.58 -0.42 9.58
CA GLY A 432 9.43 -0.38 8.12
C GLY A 432 10.72 -0.13 7.33
N CYS A 433 11.83 0.12 8.03
CA CYS A 433 13.17 0.21 7.42
C CYS A 433 14.19 -0.70 8.11
N HIS A 434 13.89 -1.19 9.32
CA HIS A 434 14.82 -1.90 10.20
C HIS A 434 14.17 -3.17 10.74
N THR A 435 14.38 -4.29 10.05
CA THR A 435 14.05 -5.61 10.61
C THR A 435 15.13 -6.04 11.61
N TYR A 436 14.85 -7.04 12.44
CA TYR A 436 15.79 -7.43 13.49
C TYR A 436 17.13 -7.95 12.94
N ASN A 437 17.09 -8.94 12.03
CA ASN A 437 18.27 -9.63 11.48
C ASN A 437 18.45 -9.44 9.97
N GLY A 438 17.46 -8.91 9.27
CA GLY A 438 17.45 -8.75 7.82
C GLY A 438 17.82 -7.36 7.36
N ARG A 439 18.27 -7.27 6.11
CA ARG A 439 18.39 -5.99 5.41
C ARG A 439 17.04 -5.70 4.75
N MET A 440 16.51 -4.51 5.03
CA MET A 440 15.35 -3.95 4.34
C MET A 440 15.83 -2.71 3.58
N ILE A 441 15.53 -1.50 4.06
CA ILE A 441 16.10 -0.25 3.55
C ILE A 441 17.32 0.17 4.38
N GLY A 442 17.21 0.09 5.71
CA GLY A 442 18.26 0.38 6.67
C GLY A 442 19.00 -0.87 7.17
N PRO A 443 20.07 -0.70 7.98
CA PRO A 443 20.77 -1.82 8.59
C PRO A 443 19.86 -2.58 9.58
N PRO A 444 20.07 -3.90 9.75
CA PRO A 444 19.36 -4.69 10.75
C PRO A 444 19.54 -4.15 12.17
N VAL A 445 18.55 -4.34 13.05
CA VAL A 445 18.63 -3.87 14.45
C VAL A 445 19.83 -4.46 15.18
N VAL A 446 20.20 -5.72 14.95
CA VAL A 446 21.40 -6.33 15.56
C VAL A 446 22.69 -5.59 15.21
N VAL A 447 22.75 -4.98 14.01
CA VAL A 447 23.89 -4.15 13.59
C VAL A 447 23.87 -2.81 14.32
N ILE A 448 22.68 -2.22 14.49
CA ILE A 448 22.50 -0.97 15.25
C ILE A 448 22.92 -1.18 16.71
N GLN A 449 22.51 -2.29 17.32
CA GLN A 449 22.90 -2.67 18.68
C GLN A 449 24.42 -2.75 18.84
N ALA A 450 25.12 -3.36 17.89
CA ALA A 450 26.58 -3.44 17.90
C ALA A 450 27.26 -2.07 17.73
N LEU A 451 26.64 -1.13 17.01
CA LEU A 451 27.19 0.21 16.77
C LEU A 451 27.02 1.15 17.97
N TYR A 452 25.93 1.00 18.73
CA TYR A 452 25.53 1.93 19.79
C TYR A 452 25.49 1.27 21.18
N GLU A 453 26.20 0.15 21.36
CA GLU A 453 26.20 -0.65 22.59
C GLU A 453 26.20 0.21 23.88
N ASN A 454 25.16 0.07 24.71
CA ASN A 454 24.95 0.84 25.95
C ASN A 454 24.89 2.38 25.79
N ASN A 455 24.64 2.90 24.59
CA ASN A 455 24.57 4.33 24.28
C ASN A 455 23.24 4.73 23.62
N PRO A 456 22.10 4.66 24.36
CA PRO A 456 20.80 5.08 23.83
C PRO A 456 20.76 6.57 23.48
N GLU A 457 21.51 7.42 24.18
CA GLU A 457 21.58 8.86 23.89
C GLU A 457 22.22 9.13 22.53
N GLY A 458 23.36 8.49 22.23
CA GLY A 458 24.01 8.61 20.92
C GLY A 458 23.17 8.06 19.77
N LEU A 459 22.34 7.04 20.01
CA LEU A 459 21.38 6.55 19.01
C LEU A 459 20.23 7.53 18.83
N ALA A 460 19.67 8.09 19.89
CA ALA A 460 18.62 9.11 19.83
C ALA A 460 19.08 10.41 19.12
N ASP A 461 20.35 10.79 19.30
CA ASP A 461 20.99 11.89 18.59
C ASP A 461 21.15 11.60 17.09
N TYR A 462 21.54 10.37 16.74
CA TYR A 462 21.63 9.96 15.34
C TYR A 462 20.26 9.89 14.67
N ILE A 463 19.23 9.41 15.36
CA ILE A 463 17.85 9.38 14.87
C ILE A 463 17.37 10.81 14.53
N ALA A 464 17.76 11.80 15.33
CA ALA A 464 17.41 13.19 15.08
C ALA A 464 18.20 13.82 13.92
N ASN A 465 19.50 13.52 13.85
CA ASN A 465 20.44 14.12 12.90
C ASN A 465 21.31 13.04 12.25
N PRO A 466 20.72 12.20 11.38
CA PRO A 466 21.45 11.13 10.75
C PRO A 466 22.49 11.71 9.79
N ARG A 467 23.56 10.95 9.62
CA ARG A 467 24.60 11.21 8.63
C ARG A 467 24.91 9.90 7.94
N LYS A 468 25.27 9.93 6.65
CA LYS A 468 25.71 8.71 5.97
C LYS A 468 26.96 8.10 6.64
N ILE A 469 26.76 7.02 7.41
CA ILE A 469 27.84 6.26 8.05
C ILE A 469 28.35 5.15 7.13
N ARG A 470 27.43 4.47 6.44
CA ARG A 470 27.71 3.27 5.64
C ARG A 470 27.49 3.55 4.15
N PRO A 471 28.47 3.23 3.27
CA PRO A 471 28.33 3.48 1.83
C PRO A 471 27.33 2.54 1.15
N ASP A 472 27.11 1.36 1.73
CA ASP A 472 26.25 0.29 1.22
C ASP A 472 24.76 0.47 1.55
N TYR A 473 24.40 1.49 2.33
CA TYR A 473 23.03 1.87 2.66
C TYR A 473 22.70 3.28 2.16
N PRO A 474 21.42 3.56 1.87
CA PRO A 474 20.96 4.93 1.69
C PRO A 474 21.16 5.74 2.99
N GLU A 475 21.17 7.07 2.86
CA GLU A 475 21.16 7.95 4.03
C GLU A 475 19.77 7.92 4.70
N MET A 476 19.75 7.70 6.02
CA MET A 476 18.51 7.69 6.79
C MET A 476 17.88 9.09 6.85
N PRO A 477 16.56 9.22 6.62
CA PRO A 477 15.81 10.45 6.90
C PRO A 477 15.88 10.88 8.38
N PRO A 478 16.13 12.16 8.72
CA PRO A 478 15.96 12.67 10.09
C PRO A 478 14.56 12.41 10.63
N GLN A 479 14.48 11.89 11.85
CA GLN A 479 13.24 11.71 12.61
C GLN A 479 13.12 12.78 13.71
N SER A 480 13.58 14.00 13.42
CA SER A 480 13.61 15.12 14.38
C SER A 480 12.22 15.65 14.75
N TYR A 481 11.18 15.23 14.04
CA TYR A 481 9.78 15.52 14.37
C TYR A 481 9.32 14.76 15.63
N LEU A 482 9.96 13.63 15.94
CA LEU A 482 9.72 12.90 17.18
C LEU A 482 10.30 13.68 18.37
N SER A 483 9.55 13.70 19.47
CA SER A 483 10.01 14.30 20.72
C SER A 483 11.32 13.66 21.20
N GLU A 484 12.12 14.40 21.96
CA GLU A 484 13.36 13.87 22.55
C GLU A 484 13.09 12.65 23.43
N GLU A 485 12.00 12.68 24.20
CA GLU A 485 11.53 11.56 25.01
C GLU A 485 11.24 10.33 24.16
N THR A 486 10.50 10.48 23.06
CA THR A 486 10.18 9.39 22.13
C THR A 486 11.45 8.83 21.48
N ARG A 487 12.35 9.69 21.00
CA ARG A 487 13.63 9.28 20.39
C ARG A 487 14.52 8.50 21.36
N ARG A 488 14.55 8.94 22.62
CA ARG A 488 15.26 8.22 23.68
C ARG A 488 14.59 6.88 24.02
N ALA A 489 13.27 6.87 24.14
CA ALA A 489 12.53 5.65 24.45
C ALA A 489 12.70 4.58 23.36
N VAL A 490 12.64 4.96 22.08
CA VAL A 490 12.84 4.02 20.96
C VAL A 490 14.29 3.54 20.89
N ALA A 491 15.28 4.41 21.15
CA ALA A 491 16.67 4.00 21.22
C ALA A 491 16.91 2.99 22.36
N GLU A 492 16.36 3.24 23.55
CA GLU A 492 16.44 2.30 24.67
C GLU A 492 15.75 0.97 24.37
N TYR A 493 14.60 1.00 23.68
CA TYR A 493 13.90 -0.19 23.24
C TYR A 493 14.73 -0.97 22.22
N MET A 494 15.16 -0.36 21.12
CA MET A 494 15.97 -0.99 20.06
C MET A 494 17.27 -1.60 20.59
N LEU A 495 17.90 -1.00 21.59
CA LEU A 495 19.12 -1.55 22.21
C LEU A 495 18.85 -2.74 23.15
N LYS A 496 17.59 -3.00 23.51
CA LYS A 496 17.17 -4.08 24.41
C LYS A 496 16.31 -5.13 23.74
N ILE A 497 15.82 -4.90 22.52
CA ILE A 497 15.05 -5.93 21.84
C ILE A 497 15.97 -7.11 21.55
N ASP A 498 15.61 -8.29 22.03
CA ASP A 498 16.16 -9.53 21.51
C ASP A 498 15.41 -9.86 20.20
N GLN A 499 15.75 -10.95 19.50
CA GLN A 499 14.81 -11.44 18.47
C GLN A 499 13.44 -11.50 19.16
N PRO A 500 12.39 -10.85 18.61
CA PRO A 500 11.05 -11.03 19.15
C PRO A 500 10.87 -12.54 19.32
N SER A 501 10.62 -12.96 20.57
CA SER A 501 10.49 -14.36 20.92
C SER A 501 9.25 -14.56 21.79
N HIS A 502 8.29 -15.29 21.22
CA HIS A 502 7.11 -15.96 21.78
C HIS A 502 5.82 -15.18 21.98
#